data_AF-A0A3B8LIE2-F1
#
_entry.id   AF-A0A3B8LIE2-F1
#
_cell.length_a   1.000
_cell.length_b   1.000
_cell.length_c   1.000
_cell.angle_alpha   90.00
_cell.angle_beta   90.00
_cell.angle_gamma   90.00
#
_symmetry.space_group_name_H-M   'P 1'
#
loop_
_entity.id
_entity.type
_entity.pdbx_description
1 polymer ?
#
loop_
_entity_poly.entity_id
_entity_poly.type
_entity_poly.pdbx_seq_one_letter_code
_entity_poly.pdbx_strand_id
1 'polypeptide(L)'
;MIDPLVPARGEELFQAFTSIVPKVKERVVRKHRYFAEWVEDLLQDEVLRERKYIWLGCHACGELSDAILEMALSRREPFVLMPCCPNRRLSRSWPKHIERVLPADVEPFGDVGVALEMMRLGRAQAAQYRVLYREIEREITPHHRLLIGQPMAR
;
A
#
# COMPACT_ATOMS: atom_id res chain seq x y z
N MET A 1 6.70 0.79 -16.64
CA MET A 1 5.80 -0.24 -17.19
C MET A 1 4.85 -0.66 -16.07
N ILE A 2 3.53 -0.64 -16.26
CA ILE A 2 2.59 -1.30 -15.32
C ILE A 2 2.90 -2.78 -15.44
N ASP A 3 3.10 -3.51 -14.34
CA ASP A 3 3.03 -4.96 -14.39
C ASP A 3 1.55 -5.33 -14.64
N PRO A 4 1.16 -5.72 -15.87
CA PRO A 4 -0.23 -5.93 -16.23
C PRO A 4 -0.71 -7.31 -15.77
N LEU A 5 0.14 -8.07 -15.08
CA LEU A 5 -0.17 -9.39 -14.60
C LEU A 5 -0.31 -9.32 -13.08
N VAL A 6 -1.27 -10.08 -12.53
CA VAL A 6 -1.09 -10.61 -11.17
C VAL A 6 0.33 -11.19 -11.17
N PRO A 7 1.23 -10.74 -10.26
CA PRO A 7 2.63 -11.14 -10.34
C PRO A 7 2.68 -12.66 -10.47
N ALA A 8 3.53 -13.18 -11.36
CA ALA A 8 3.52 -14.59 -11.76
C ALA A 8 3.59 -15.58 -10.57
N ARG A 9 4.06 -15.08 -9.41
CA ARG A 9 4.15 -15.77 -8.12
C ARG A 9 3.19 -15.19 -7.07
N GLY A 10 1.99 -14.76 -7.45
CA GLY A 10 1.04 -14.05 -6.58
C GLY A 10 0.67 -14.82 -5.31
N GLU A 11 0.62 -16.15 -5.39
CA GLU A 11 0.44 -17.01 -4.21
C GLU A 11 1.67 -17.01 -3.31
N GLU A 12 2.87 -17.08 -3.86
CA GLU A 12 4.12 -17.04 -3.07
C GLU A 12 4.34 -15.68 -2.41
N LEU A 13 4.00 -14.60 -3.12
CA LEU A 13 3.94 -13.25 -2.57
C LEU A 13 2.96 -13.17 -1.42
N PHE A 14 1.76 -13.74 -1.57
CA PHE A 14 0.80 -13.78 -0.48
C PHE A 14 1.29 -14.62 0.70
N GLN A 15 1.95 -15.75 0.47
CA GLN A 15 2.51 -16.57 1.54
C GLN A 15 3.64 -15.82 2.29
N ALA A 16 4.55 -15.16 1.57
CA ALA A 16 5.59 -14.31 2.16
C ALA A 16 5.00 -13.11 2.91
N PHE A 17 3.94 -12.52 2.38
CA PHE A 17 3.26 -11.38 2.99
C PHE A 17 2.50 -11.77 4.27
N THR A 18 1.83 -12.93 4.24
CA THR A 18 1.09 -13.45 5.39
C THR A 18 1.97 -14.16 6.43
N SER A 19 3.20 -14.54 6.11
CA SER A 19 4.17 -14.98 7.12
C SER A 19 4.64 -13.83 8.00
N ILE A 20 4.74 -12.62 7.46
CA ILE A 20 5.09 -11.39 8.20
C ILE A 20 3.93 -10.88 9.05
N VAL A 21 2.69 -11.10 8.61
CA VAL A 21 1.49 -10.75 9.38
C VAL A 21 0.59 -11.98 9.58
N PRO A 22 0.94 -12.92 10.48
CA PRO A 22 0.25 -14.21 10.62
C PRO A 22 -1.24 -14.08 10.92
N LYS A 23 -1.64 -13.05 11.67
CA LYS A 23 -3.04 -12.74 12.01
C LYS A 23 -3.94 -12.51 10.80
N VAL A 24 -3.36 -12.23 9.63
CA VAL A 24 -4.09 -12.06 8.37
C VAL A 24 -4.60 -13.42 7.86
N LYS A 25 -3.87 -14.53 8.08
CA LYS A 25 -4.19 -15.86 7.49
C LYS A 25 -5.60 -16.37 7.78
N GLU A 26 -6.16 -16.02 8.93
CA GLU A 26 -7.43 -16.60 9.41
C GLU A 26 -8.68 -15.83 8.93
N ARG A 27 -8.54 -14.64 8.33
CA ARG A 27 -9.67 -13.75 7.98
C ARG A 27 -9.45 -12.95 6.69
N VAL A 28 -8.94 -13.60 5.64
CA VAL A 28 -8.73 -12.92 4.34
C VAL A 28 -9.96 -13.02 3.46
N VAL A 29 -10.59 -11.89 3.15
CA VAL A 29 -11.46 -11.76 1.99
C VAL A 29 -10.57 -11.36 0.81
N ARG A 30 -10.24 -12.33 -0.05
CA ARG A 30 -9.48 -12.09 -1.28
C ARG A 30 -10.42 -11.55 -2.34
N LYS A 31 -10.26 -10.29 -2.73
CA LYS A 31 -10.83 -9.77 -3.97
C LYS A 31 -9.64 -9.42 -4.90
N HIS A 32 -9.48 -10.14 -6.02
CA HIS A 32 -8.45 -9.88 -7.04
C HIS A 32 -9.08 -9.14 -8.22
N ARG A 33 -8.91 -7.82 -8.35
CA ARG A 33 -9.36 -7.09 -9.55
C ARG A 33 -8.43 -5.90 -9.87
N TYR A 34 -8.41 -5.52 -11.15
CA TYR A 34 -7.60 -4.41 -11.68
C TYR A 34 -8.14 -3.04 -11.27
N PHE A 35 -7.22 -2.07 -11.18
CA PHE A 35 -7.37 -0.77 -10.51
C PHE A 35 -8.50 0.16 -11.00
N ALA A 36 -8.99 0.00 -12.23
CA ALA A 36 -9.73 1.09 -12.90
C ALA A 36 -11.20 1.28 -12.45
N GLU A 37 -11.79 0.36 -11.69
CA GLU A 37 -13.25 0.37 -11.42
C GLU A 37 -13.62 0.26 -9.93
N TRP A 38 -12.67 0.50 -9.00
CA TRP A 38 -12.69 -0.30 -7.76
C TRP A 38 -12.80 0.39 -6.40
N VAL A 39 -12.25 1.59 -6.23
CA VAL A 39 -12.15 2.18 -4.87
C VAL A 39 -13.49 2.71 -4.39
N GLU A 40 -14.26 3.35 -5.28
CA GLU A 40 -15.56 3.92 -4.96
C GLU A 40 -16.61 2.82 -4.72
N ASP A 41 -16.61 1.77 -5.55
CA ASP A 41 -17.49 0.61 -5.41
C ASP A 41 -17.24 -0.17 -4.11
N LEU A 42 -15.97 -0.33 -3.69
CA LEU A 42 -15.64 -0.93 -2.39
C LEU A 42 -16.18 -0.09 -1.22
N LEU A 43 -16.16 1.24 -1.33
CA LEU A 43 -16.68 2.11 -0.27
C LEU A 43 -18.21 2.10 -0.20
N GLN A 44 -18.90 1.66 -1.27
CA GLN A 44 -20.35 1.48 -1.29
C GLN A 44 -20.80 0.07 -0.88
N ASP A 45 -19.88 -0.88 -0.75
CA ASP A 45 -20.17 -2.25 -0.28
C ASP A 45 -20.60 -2.22 1.21
N GLU A 46 -21.88 -2.50 1.48
CA GLU A 46 -22.47 -2.51 2.82
C GLU A 46 -21.77 -3.49 3.76
N VAL A 47 -21.32 -4.64 3.25
CA VAL A 47 -20.62 -5.65 4.06
C VAL A 47 -19.27 -5.11 4.53
N LEU A 48 -18.57 -4.35 3.68
CA LEU A 48 -17.32 -3.68 4.07
C LEU A 48 -17.53 -2.57 5.10
N ARG A 49 -18.71 -1.95 5.17
CA ARG A 49 -19.00 -0.90 6.16
C ARG A 49 -19.17 -1.45 7.58
N GLU A 50 -19.72 -2.65 7.74
CA GLU A 50 -20.11 -3.18 9.04
C GLU A 50 -18.98 -3.89 9.82
N ARG A 51 -17.86 -4.20 9.15
CA ARG A 51 -16.77 -4.98 9.77
C ARG A 51 -15.44 -4.25 9.71
N LYS A 52 -14.50 -4.70 10.57
CA LYS A 52 -13.11 -4.24 10.54
C LYS A 52 -12.25 -5.14 9.67
N TYR A 53 -11.41 -4.52 8.84
CA TYR A 53 -10.51 -5.21 7.92
C TYR A 53 -9.05 -4.89 8.20
N ILE A 54 -8.16 -5.71 7.64
CA ILE A 54 -6.76 -5.37 7.42
C ILE A 54 -6.60 -5.17 5.92
N TRP A 55 -6.18 -3.98 5.53
CA TRP A 55 -5.99 -3.64 4.12
C TRP A 55 -4.66 -4.18 3.61
N LEU A 56 -4.67 -4.89 2.49
CA LEU A 56 -3.46 -5.48 1.90
C LEU A 56 -3.30 -5.00 0.46
N GLY A 57 -2.18 -4.34 0.17
CA GLY A 57 -1.79 -3.98 -1.19
C GLY A 57 -0.50 -4.70 -1.57
N CYS A 58 -0.55 -5.59 -2.55
CA CYS A 58 0.63 -6.22 -3.14
C CYS A 58 0.83 -5.65 -4.55
N HIS A 59 2.04 -5.18 -4.88
CA HIS A 59 2.29 -4.41 -6.12
C HIS A 59 1.32 -3.22 -6.28
N ALA A 60 1.04 -2.52 -5.17
CA ALA A 60 0.15 -1.37 -5.17
C ALA A 60 0.88 -0.15 -5.73
N CYS A 61 0.73 0.14 -7.03
CA CYS A 61 1.30 1.33 -7.68
C CYS A 61 0.93 2.63 -6.94
N GLY A 62 1.68 3.73 -7.14
CA GLY A 62 1.52 5.02 -6.43
C GLY A 62 0.10 5.36 -5.97
N GLU A 63 -0.79 5.68 -6.92
CA GLU A 63 -2.20 6.00 -6.67
C GLU A 63 -2.96 4.93 -5.87
N LEU A 64 -2.71 3.64 -6.13
CA LEU A 64 -3.35 2.53 -5.41
C LEU A 64 -2.85 2.42 -3.97
N SER A 65 -1.55 2.54 -3.75
CA SER A 65 -0.98 2.60 -2.39
C SER A 65 -1.61 3.74 -1.60
N ASP A 66 -1.78 4.90 -2.23
CA ASP A 66 -2.37 6.08 -1.60
C ASP A 66 -3.86 5.89 -1.29
N ALA A 67 -4.63 5.35 -2.23
CA ALA A 67 -6.05 5.07 -2.04
C ALA A 67 -6.28 4.04 -0.92
N ILE A 68 -5.52 2.94 -0.90
CA ILE A 68 -5.61 1.95 0.17
C ILE A 68 -5.24 2.58 1.52
N LEU A 69 -4.17 3.38 1.56
CA LEU A 69 -3.78 4.08 2.78
C LEU A 69 -4.90 5.00 3.27
N GLU A 70 -5.49 5.82 2.40
CA GLU A 70 -6.60 6.72 2.75
C GLU A 70 -7.82 5.97 3.30
N MET A 71 -8.18 4.84 2.70
CA MET A 71 -9.25 3.98 3.20
C MET A 71 -8.92 3.42 4.59
N ALA A 72 -7.71 2.89 4.77
CA ALA A 72 -7.28 2.34 6.05
C ALA A 72 -7.30 3.41 7.15
N LEU A 73 -6.76 4.60 6.85
CA LEU A 73 -6.70 5.72 7.79
C LEU A 73 -8.10 6.25 8.14
N SER A 74 -8.98 6.46 7.15
CA SER A 74 -10.33 6.98 7.38
C SER A 74 -11.19 6.05 8.24
N ARG A 75 -10.98 4.73 8.10
CA ARG A 75 -11.68 3.70 8.88
C ARG A 75 -10.96 3.31 10.17
N ARG A 76 -9.76 3.88 10.40
CA ARG A 76 -8.89 3.55 11.52
C ARG A 76 -8.61 2.05 11.61
N GLU A 77 -8.30 1.44 10.47
CA GLU A 77 -8.03 0.02 10.28
C GLU A 77 -6.55 -0.23 9.97
N PRO A 78 -5.99 -1.41 10.29
CA PRO A 78 -4.62 -1.77 9.95
C PRO A 78 -4.40 -1.89 8.44
N PHE A 79 -3.16 -1.65 8.00
CA PHE A 79 -2.77 -1.84 6.60
C PHE A 79 -1.39 -2.49 6.46
N VAL A 80 -1.18 -3.13 5.31
CA VAL A 80 0.11 -3.58 4.82
C VAL A 80 0.18 -3.28 3.32
N LEU A 81 1.20 -2.56 2.88
CA LEU A 81 1.37 -2.14 1.48
C LEU A 81 2.76 -2.55 0.98
N MET A 82 2.81 -3.04 -0.25
CA MET A 82 4.01 -3.27 -1.04
C MET A 82 3.94 -2.39 -2.29
N PRO A 83 4.47 -1.15 -2.23
CA PRO A 83 4.51 -0.27 -3.37
C PRO A 83 5.52 -0.76 -4.41
N CYS A 84 5.17 -0.69 -5.70
CA CYS A 84 6.05 -1.18 -6.78
C CYS A 84 6.41 -0.14 -7.85
N CYS A 85 5.63 0.94 -8.00
CA CYS A 85 5.84 1.92 -9.08
C CYS A 85 5.78 3.35 -8.51
N PRO A 86 6.91 3.89 -8.00
CA PRO A 86 6.93 5.20 -7.35
C PRO A 86 6.72 6.37 -8.33
N ASN A 87 7.16 6.21 -9.59
CA ASN A 87 7.07 7.25 -10.62
C ASN A 87 5.72 7.27 -11.34
N ARG A 88 4.72 6.54 -10.84
CA ARG A 88 3.40 6.43 -11.44
C ARG A 88 2.41 7.19 -10.58
N ARG A 89 1.70 8.16 -11.20
CA ARG A 89 0.68 9.08 -10.65
C ARG A 89 0.41 8.90 -9.15
N LEU A 90 0.68 9.94 -8.37
CA LEU A 90 0.24 10.00 -6.99
C LEU A 90 -1.26 10.29 -6.92
N SER A 91 -1.92 9.94 -5.81
CA SER A 91 -3.31 10.36 -5.64
C SER A 91 -3.42 11.88 -5.50
N ARG A 92 -4.61 12.42 -5.76
CA ARG A 92 -4.91 13.86 -5.64
C ARG A 92 -4.70 14.43 -4.23
N SER A 93 -4.55 13.57 -3.21
CA SER A 93 -4.28 14.02 -1.83
C SER A 93 -2.84 14.48 -1.61
N TRP A 94 -1.93 14.21 -2.56
CA TRP A 94 -0.56 14.68 -2.47
C TRP A 94 -0.46 16.16 -2.87
N PRO A 95 0.39 16.94 -2.17
CA PRO A 95 0.69 18.30 -2.58
C PRO A 95 1.19 18.35 -4.03
N LYS A 96 0.55 19.16 -4.88
CA LYS A 96 0.87 19.28 -6.33
C LYS A 96 2.35 19.61 -6.62
N HIS A 97 3.07 20.22 -5.67
CA HIS A 97 4.49 20.50 -5.85
C HIS A 97 5.36 19.24 -5.80
N ILE A 98 4.92 18.19 -5.09
CA ILE A 98 5.63 16.92 -5.02
C ILE A 98 5.61 16.23 -6.39
N GLU A 99 4.48 16.22 -7.08
CA GLU A 99 4.37 15.66 -8.44
C GLU A 99 5.30 16.35 -9.45
N ARG A 100 5.67 17.62 -9.20
CA ARG A 100 6.60 18.38 -10.06
C ARG A 100 8.07 18.14 -9.75
N VAL A 101 8.39 17.73 -8.51
CA VAL A 101 9.75 17.44 -8.07
C VAL A 101 10.17 16.01 -8.41
N LEU A 102 9.19 15.11 -8.57
CA LEU A 102 9.40 13.68 -8.82
C LEU A 102 9.86 13.25 -10.24
N PRO A 103 9.62 13.98 -11.35
CA PRO A 103 10.17 13.59 -12.64
C PRO A 103 11.61 14.10 -12.75
N ALA A 104 12.57 13.19 -12.91
CA ALA A 104 13.97 13.40 -13.33
C ALA A 104 14.93 14.20 -12.41
N ASP A 105 14.47 15.17 -11.61
CA ASP A 105 15.38 16.13 -10.95
C ASP A 105 15.90 15.69 -9.56
N VAL A 106 15.38 14.58 -9.02
CA VAL A 106 15.70 14.07 -7.67
C VAL A 106 16.51 12.77 -7.67
N GLU A 107 16.80 12.19 -8.83
CA GLU A 107 17.75 11.06 -8.94
C GLU A 107 19.10 11.32 -8.23
N PRO A 108 19.67 12.54 -8.24
CA PRO A 108 20.91 12.82 -7.50
C PRO A 108 20.78 12.75 -5.97
N PHE A 109 19.55 12.84 -5.43
CA PHE A 109 19.29 12.89 -3.98
C PHE A 109 18.90 11.54 -3.37
N GLY A 110 18.57 10.53 -4.19
CA GLY A 110 18.30 9.17 -3.73
C GLY A 110 17.08 8.50 -4.38
N ASP A 111 16.72 7.32 -3.86
CA ASP A 111 15.57 6.55 -4.35
C ASP A 111 14.26 7.26 -4.01
N VAL A 112 13.63 7.84 -5.04
CA VAL A 112 12.32 8.48 -5.00
C VAL A 112 11.25 7.59 -4.36
N GLY A 113 11.30 6.28 -4.58
CA GLY A 113 10.38 5.35 -3.98
C GLY A 113 10.51 5.29 -2.46
N VAL A 114 11.73 5.32 -1.92
CA VAL A 114 11.94 5.39 -0.47
C VAL A 114 11.36 6.68 0.09
N ALA A 115 11.59 7.82 -0.57
CA ALA A 115 11.06 9.10 -0.12
C ALA A 115 9.52 9.08 -0.03
N LEU A 116 8.85 8.59 -1.07
CA LEU A 116 7.39 8.46 -1.10
C LEU A 116 6.86 7.48 -0.03
N GLU A 117 7.55 6.36 0.17
CA GLU A 117 7.22 5.40 1.22
C GLU A 117 7.33 6.02 2.62
N MET A 118 8.40 6.77 2.91
CA MET A 118 8.58 7.47 4.18
C MET A 118 7.49 8.51 4.41
N MET A 119 7.08 9.24 3.36
CA MET A 119 5.98 10.19 3.45
C MET A 119 4.63 9.50 3.73
N ARG A 120 4.37 8.32 3.15
CA ARG A 120 3.19 7.50 3.47
C ARG A 120 3.19 7.05 4.93
N LEU A 121 4.33 6.56 5.43
CA LEU A 121 4.47 6.18 6.84
C LEU A 121 4.29 7.39 7.76
N GLY A 122 4.82 8.56 7.39
CA GLY A 122 4.63 9.81 8.11
C GLY A 122 3.16 10.23 8.21
N ARG A 123 2.40 10.13 7.11
CA ARG A 123 0.94 10.35 7.11
C ARG A 123 0.23 9.42 8.08
N ALA A 124 0.57 8.13 8.08
CA ALA A 124 -0.01 7.17 9.01
C ALA A 124 0.35 7.47 10.47
N GLN A 125 1.61 7.81 10.75
CA GLN A 125 2.06 8.18 12.09
C GLN A 125 1.32 9.42 12.62
N ALA A 126 1.15 10.45 11.78
CA ALA A 126 0.35 11.63 12.11
C ALA A 126 -1.11 11.27 12.45
N ALA A 127 -1.67 10.23 11.80
CA ALA A 127 -2.98 9.66 12.10
C ALA A 127 -3.00 8.70 13.32
N GLN A 128 -1.96 8.70 14.16
CA GLN A 128 -1.84 7.88 15.38
C GLN A 128 -1.76 6.37 15.09
N TYR A 129 -0.99 6.01 14.07
CA TYR A 129 -0.61 4.62 13.80
C TYR A 129 0.80 4.33 14.32
N ARG A 130 0.97 3.13 14.88
CA ARG A 130 2.29 2.51 14.96
C ARG A 130 2.64 2.01 13.57
N VAL A 131 3.69 2.57 12.99
CA VAL A 131 4.17 2.22 11.66
C VAL A 131 5.42 1.34 11.73
N LEU A 132 5.54 0.41 10.80
CA LEU A 132 6.69 -0.46 10.65
C LEU A 132 7.06 -0.55 9.17
N TYR A 133 8.36 -0.61 8.93
CA TYR A 133 8.92 -0.97 7.64
C TYR A 133 9.53 -2.37 7.75
N ARG A 134 9.25 -3.23 6.77
CA ARG A 134 9.80 -4.58 6.66
C ARG A 134 10.19 -4.87 5.22
N GLU A 135 11.00 -5.90 5.04
CA GLU A 135 11.39 -6.39 3.73
C GLU A 135 11.08 -7.89 3.64
N ILE A 136 10.71 -8.36 2.45
CA ILE A 136 10.75 -9.77 2.08
C ILE A 136 12.00 -10.05 1.24
N GLU A 137 12.26 -11.32 0.94
CA GLU A 137 13.36 -11.73 0.09
C GLU A 137 13.21 -11.13 -1.32
N ARG A 138 14.29 -10.53 -1.83
CA ARG A 138 14.33 -9.85 -3.15
C ARG A 138 14.18 -10.84 -4.31
N GLU A 139 14.51 -12.10 -4.04
CA GLU A 139 14.38 -13.25 -4.94
C GLU A 139 12.89 -13.60 -5.20
N ILE A 140 12.00 -13.24 -4.28
CA ILE A 140 10.54 -13.41 -4.45
C ILE A 140 10.00 -12.31 -5.36
N THR A 141 10.42 -11.06 -5.13
CA THR A 141 10.09 -9.92 -5.98
C THR A 141 11.13 -8.81 -5.80
N PRO A 142 11.50 -8.07 -6.86
CA PRO A 142 12.32 -6.88 -6.72
C PRO A 142 11.61 -5.79 -5.87
N HIS A 143 10.28 -5.82 -5.80
CA HIS A 143 9.46 -4.93 -4.96
C HIS A 143 9.23 -5.55 -3.59
N HIS A 144 10.26 -5.53 -2.76
CA HIS A 144 10.33 -6.31 -1.53
C HIS A 144 10.01 -5.51 -0.26
N ARG A 145 9.74 -4.21 -0.38
CA ARG A 145 9.50 -3.31 0.75
C ARG A 145 8.04 -3.35 1.19
N LEU A 146 7.82 -3.45 2.50
CA LEU A 146 6.50 -3.50 3.12
C LEU A 146 6.32 -2.33 4.09
N LEU A 147 5.27 -1.54 3.87
CA LEU A 147 4.78 -0.51 4.76
C LEU A 147 3.63 -1.08 5.59
N ILE A 148 3.80 -1.16 6.90
CA ILE A 148 2.81 -1.73 7.82
C ILE A 148 2.33 -0.63 8.76
N GLY A 149 1.03 -0.55 8.99
CA GLY A 149 0.44 0.37 9.94
C GLY A 149 -0.60 -0.31 10.82
N GLN A 150 -0.51 -0.09 12.13
CA GLN A 150 -1.50 -0.52 13.11
C GLN A 150 -2.00 0.70 13.90
N PRO A 151 -3.32 0.98 13.94
CA PRO A 151 -3.84 2.05 14.79
C PRO A 151 -3.43 1.84 16.25
N MET A 152 -2.90 2.87 16.91
CA MET A 152 -2.60 2.83 18.34
C MET A 152 -3.90 2.81 19.14
N ALA A 153 -3.98 2.05 20.23
CA ALA A 153 -5.15 2.11 21.13
C ALA A 153 -5.36 3.56 21.62
N ARG A 154 -6.63 3.95 21.80
CA ARG A 154 -6.93 5.24 22.45
C ARG A 154 -6.57 5.17 23.92
#